data_AF-A0A820JCU2-F1
#
_entry.id   AF-A0A820JCU2-F1
#
_cell.length_a   1.000
_cell.length_b   1.000
_cell.length_c   1.000
_cell.angle_alpha   90.00
_cell.angle_beta   90.00
_cell.angle_gamma   90.00
#
_symmetry.space_group_name_H-M   'P 1'
#
loop_
_entity.id
_entity.type
_entity.pdbx_description
1 polymer ?
#
loop_
_entity_poly.entity_id
_entity_poly.type
_entity_poly.pdbx_seq_one_letter_code
_entity_poly.pdbx_strand_id
1 'polypeptide(L)'
;MSMSEGADKANITIQYCSSFPRHALQALEISRVTQARVSVDYTRHIVHREDQWTIGISSLLSDALDIAPFKDVFWSTTNEPGSAYKPSPMEPLPEREIVIAILSTGPVSPGDAINYTDSKRIMKCCRQDGLILKPV
;
A
#
# COMPACT_ATOMS: atom_id res chain seq x y z
N MET A 1 -21.49 8.18 17.18
CA MET A 1 -20.06 7.86 17.27
C MET A 1 -19.53 7.63 15.86
N SER A 2 -18.82 8.61 15.33
CA SER A 2 -18.12 8.48 14.04
C SER A 2 -16.81 7.70 14.24
N MET A 3 -16.29 7.07 13.18
CA MET A 3 -14.97 6.40 13.20
C MET A 3 -13.86 7.35 13.69
N SER A 4 -13.96 8.66 13.41
CA SER A 4 -13.02 9.68 13.90
C SER A 4 -12.98 9.73 15.42
N GLU A 5 -14.13 9.89 16.07
CA GLU A 5 -14.20 9.99 17.54
C GLU A 5 -13.70 8.72 18.23
N GLY A 6 -13.95 7.56 17.62
CA GLY A 6 -13.43 6.28 18.10
C GLY A 6 -11.91 6.22 18.02
N ALA A 7 -11.34 6.64 16.88
CA ALA A 7 -9.90 6.68 16.67
C ALA A 7 -9.21 7.67 17.62
N ASP A 8 -9.83 8.83 17.87
CA ASP A 8 -9.36 9.81 18.86
C ASP A 8 -9.30 9.23 20.27
N LYS A 9 -10.39 8.60 20.72
CA LYS A 9 -10.47 7.98 22.06
C LYS A 9 -9.49 6.83 22.24
N ALA A 10 -9.28 6.04 21.19
CA ALA A 10 -8.35 4.91 21.21
C ALA A 10 -6.90 5.32 20.92
N ASN A 11 -6.64 6.59 20.59
CA ASN A 11 -5.34 7.11 20.17
C ASN A 11 -4.71 6.28 19.03
N ILE A 12 -5.51 5.98 18.01
CA ILE A 12 -5.07 5.27 16.80
C ILE A 12 -5.20 6.15 15.57
N THR A 13 -4.32 5.93 14.61
CA THR A 13 -4.40 6.56 13.29
C THR A 13 -5.34 5.79 12.36
N ILE A 14 -5.92 6.50 11.40
CA ILE A 14 -6.80 5.94 10.36
C ILE A 14 -6.02 5.87 9.05
N GLN A 15 -6.13 4.72 8.40
CA GLN A 15 -5.71 4.51 7.02
C GLN A 15 -6.95 4.44 6.14
N TYR A 16 -6.95 5.22 5.06
CA TYR A 16 -7.96 5.11 4.03
C TYR A 16 -7.58 4.09 2.97
N CYS A 17 -8.48 3.12 2.73
CA CYS A 17 -8.36 2.14 1.67
C CYS A 17 -9.42 2.40 0.61
N SER A 18 -9.03 2.38 -0.67
CA SER A 18 -9.94 2.60 -1.81
C SER A 18 -10.75 3.91 -1.73
N SER A 19 -10.09 5.02 -1.41
CA SER A 19 -10.77 6.31 -1.30
C SER A 19 -11.08 6.92 -2.67
N PHE A 20 -12.33 7.38 -2.84
CA PHE A 20 -12.66 8.33 -3.89
C PHE A 20 -12.19 9.73 -3.49
N PRO A 21 -12.04 10.69 -4.43
CA PRO A 21 -11.62 12.05 -4.10
C PRO A 21 -12.45 12.72 -3.00
N ARG A 22 -13.77 12.50 -3.00
CA ARG A 22 -14.65 13.00 -1.92
C ARG A 22 -14.32 12.44 -0.53
N HIS A 23 -13.84 11.20 -0.45
CA HIS A 23 -13.41 10.60 0.82
C HIS A 23 -12.07 11.18 1.24
N ALA A 24 -11.15 11.40 0.30
CA ALA A 24 -9.87 12.06 0.58
C ALA A 24 -10.07 13.48 1.11
N LEU A 25 -10.97 14.28 0.52
CA LEU A 25 -11.29 15.62 1.00
C LEU A 25 -11.89 15.63 2.41
N GLN A 26 -12.64 14.59 2.80
CA GLN A 26 -13.17 14.45 4.16
C GLN A 26 -12.08 14.31 5.23
N ALA A 27 -10.86 13.90 4.85
CA ALA A 27 -9.73 13.82 5.77
C ALA A 27 -9.33 15.18 6.36
N LEU A 28 -9.66 16.29 5.69
CA LEU A 28 -9.45 17.64 6.22
C LEU A 28 -10.23 17.89 7.53
N GLU A 29 -11.31 17.15 7.76
CA GLU A 29 -12.13 17.22 8.97
C GLU A 29 -11.80 16.09 9.97
N ILE A 30 -10.85 15.21 9.63
CA ILE A 30 -10.52 14.00 10.41
C ILE A 30 -9.00 13.92 10.58
N SER A 31 -8.49 14.60 11.60
CA SER A 31 -7.05 14.70 11.90
C SER A 31 -6.33 13.36 12.14
N ARG A 32 -7.09 12.28 12.41
CA ARG A 32 -6.52 10.94 12.58
C ARG A 32 -6.22 10.24 11.27
N VAL A 33 -6.70 10.72 10.12
CA VAL A 33 -6.33 10.18 8.81
C VAL A 33 -4.92 10.62 8.49
N THR A 34 -3.99 9.66 8.44
CA THR A 34 -2.56 9.94 8.22
C THR A 34 -2.03 9.39 6.91
N GLN A 35 -2.76 8.44 6.31
CA GLN A 35 -2.33 7.78 5.08
C GLN A 35 -3.52 7.26 4.26
N ALA A 36 -3.33 7.19 2.94
CA ALA A 36 -4.35 6.72 2.01
C ALA A 36 -3.77 5.91 0.85
N ARG A 37 -4.50 4.88 0.43
CA ARG A 37 -4.11 4.05 -0.71
C ARG A 37 -4.30 4.86 -1.98
N VAL A 38 -3.22 5.02 -2.73
CA VAL A 38 -3.21 5.79 -3.99
C VAL A 38 -3.14 4.93 -5.24
N SER A 39 -2.99 3.61 -5.05
CA SER A 39 -3.08 2.61 -6.11
C SER A 39 -4.47 1.95 -6.16
N VAL A 40 -4.75 1.27 -7.28
CA VAL A 40 -5.82 0.28 -7.34
C VAL A 40 -5.48 -0.96 -6.51
N ASP A 41 -6.47 -1.86 -6.37
CA ASP A 41 -6.28 -3.16 -5.73
C ASP A 41 -5.25 -4.00 -6.49
N TYR A 42 -4.33 -4.63 -5.77
CA TYR A 42 -3.31 -5.50 -6.37
C TYR A 42 -3.91 -6.67 -7.15
N THR A 43 -5.10 -7.13 -6.78
CA THR A 43 -5.83 -8.15 -7.55
C THR A 43 -6.06 -7.72 -8.99
N ARG A 44 -6.27 -6.42 -9.26
CA ARG A 44 -6.42 -5.93 -10.64
C ARG A 44 -5.11 -5.99 -11.43
N HIS A 45 -3.97 -5.81 -10.76
CA HIS A 45 -2.68 -6.06 -11.37
C HIS A 45 -2.56 -7.54 -11.77
N ILE A 46 -2.82 -8.45 -10.84
CA ILE A 46 -2.67 -9.89 -11.07
C ILE A 46 -3.65 -10.41 -12.12
N VAL A 47 -4.92 -10.01 -12.09
CA VAL A 47 -5.96 -10.57 -12.96
C VAL A 47 -6.06 -9.82 -14.29
N HIS A 48 -6.03 -8.49 -14.25
CA HIS A 48 -6.32 -7.63 -15.41
C HIS A 48 -5.07 -6.96 -16.01
N ARG A 49 -3.89 -7.17 -15.42
CA ARG A 49 -2.63 -6.52 -15.83
C ARG A 49 -2.69 -4.99 -15.82
N GLU A 50 -3.47 -4.43 -14.89
CA GLU A 50 -3.46 -2.99 -14.66
C GLU A 50 -2.13 -2.52 -14.07
N ASP A 51 -1.72 -1.29 -14.41
CA ASP A 51 -0.51 -0.66 -13.90
C ASP A 51 -0.71 -0.13 -12.47
N GLN A 52 -0.93 -1.04 -11.52
CA GLN A 52 -1.20 -0.69 -10.13
C GLN A 52 -0.05 0.13 -9.49
N TRP A 53 1.17 -0.02 -9.99
CA TRP A 53 2.36 0.72 -9.59
C TRP A 53 2.34 2.21 -10.00
N THR A 54 1.50 2.63 -10.96
CA THR A 54 1.44 4.03 -11.39
C THR A 54 0.60 4.87 -10.43
N ILE A 55 1.23 5.34 -9.34
CA ILE A 55 0.54 6.09 -8.29
C ILE A 55 0.73 7.61 -8.35
N GLY A 56 1.42 8.15 -9.35
CA GLY A 56 1.88 9.55 -9.38
C GLY A 56 0.78 10.60 -9.17
N ILE A 57 -0.28 10.58 -9.99
CA ILE A 57 -1.36 11.57 -9.91
C ILE A 57 -2.10 11.50 -8.57
N SER A 58 -2.47 10.29 -8.14
CA SER A 58 -3.14 10.07 -6.87
C SER A 58 -2.26 10.47 -5.68
N SER A 59 -0.95 10.25 -5.77
CA SER A 59 0.01 10.65 -4.73
C SER A 59 0.09 12.17 -4.59
N LEU A 60 0.07 12.92 -5.70
CA LEU A 60 0.04 14.39 -5.66
C LEU A 60 -1.19 14.92 -4.93
N LEU A 61 -2.35 14.29 -5.11
CA LEU A 61 -3.57 14.67 -4.38
C LEU A 61 -3.45 14.35 -2.89
N SER A 62 -2.94 13.17 -2.53
CA SER A 62 -2.74 12.79 -1.12
C SER A 62 -1.74 13.71 -0.42
N ASP A 63 -0.63 14.01 -1.07
CA ASP A 63 0.40 14.94 -0.58
C ASP A 63 -0.17 16.35 -0.35
N ALA A 64 -0.98 16.87 -1.28
CA ALA A 64 -1.65 18.16 -1.13
C ALA A 64 -2.65 18.23 0.04
N LEU A 65 -3.09 17.08 0.56
CA LEU A 65 -3.99 16.97 1.71
C LEU A 65 -3.26 16.62 3.02
N ASP A 66 -1.93 16.61 3.02
CA ASP A 66 -1.09 16.17 4.15
C ASP A 66 -1.37 14.71 4.56
N ILE A 67 -1.62 13.86 3.57
CA ILE A 67 -1.88 12.42 3.74
C ILE A 67 -0.75 11.64 3.08
N ALA A 68 -0.07 10.79 3.84
CA ALA A 68 0.97 9.94 3.28
C ALA A 68 0.36 8.98 2.23
N PRO A 69 0.81 9.01 0.96
CA PRO A 69 0.37 8.03 -0.01
C PRO A 69 0.82 6.62 0.41
N PHE A 70 0.14 5.59 -0.07
CA PHE A 70 0.72 4.25 -0.11
C PHE A 70 0.21 3.43 -1.27
N LYS A 71 1.08 2.54 -1.76
CA LYS A 71 0.75 1.51 -2.73
C LYS A 71 0.18 0.28 -2.01
N ASP A 72 -0.84 -0.34 -2.58
CA ASP A 72 -1.41 -1.59 -2.08
C ASP A 72 -0.37 -2.70 -1.94
N VAL A 73 -0.82 -3.81 -1.35
CA VAL A 73 -0.05 -5.05 -1.22
C VAL A 73 0.64 -5.48 -2.52
N PHE A 74 1.71 -6.25 -2.40
CA PHE A 74 2.43 -6.82 -3.54
C PHE A 74 2.94 -8.22 -3.21
N TRP A 75 3.27 -9.00 -4.23
CA TRP A 75 4.02 -10.23 -4.05
C TRP A 75 5.51 -9.98 -4.14
N SER A 76 6.23 -10.43 -3.12
CA SER A 76 7.68 -10.44 -3.10
C SER A 76 8.27 -11.57 -3.94
N THR A 77 7.47 -12.49 -4.48
CA THR A 77 7.91 -13.49 -5.47
C THR A 77 7.17 -13.40 -6.79
N THR A 78 7.77 -13.99 -7.82
CA THR A 78 7.17 -14.04 -9.15
C THR A 78 6.02 -15.03 -9.23
N ASN A 79 6.07 -16.16 -8.52
CA ASN A 79 5.10 -17.24 -8.66
C ASN A 79 4.46 -17.54 -7.30
N GLU A 80 3.13 -17.42 -7.24
CA GLU A 80 2.33 -17.71 -6.05
C GLU A 80 1.33 -18.84 -6.36
N PRO A 81 1.74 -20.11 -6.20
CA PRO A 81 0.91 -21.25 -6.54
C PRO A 81 -0.31 -21.35 -5.61
N GLY A 82 -1.44 -21.79 -6.15
CA GLY A 82 -2.67 -21.95 -5.37
C GLY A 82 -3.35 -20.63 -4.98
N SER A 83 -2.92 -19.51 -5.54
CA SER A 83 -3.59 -18.23 -5.36
C SER A 83 -5.05 -18.28 -5.85
N ALA A 84 -5.95 -17.70 -5.05
CA ALA A 84 -7.38 -17.65 -5.34
C ALA A 84 -7.75 -16.76 -6.54
N TYR A 85 -6.82 -15.91 -7.00
CA TYR A 85 -7.11 -14.90 -8.03
C TYR A 85 -7.13 -15.48 -9.45
N LYS A 86 -6.28 -16.46 -9.75
CA LYS A 86 -6.28 -17.22 -11.01
C LYS A 86 -5.40 -18.48 -10.87
N PRO A 87 -5.56 -19.52 -11.71
CA PRO A 87 -4.86 -20.81 -11.54
C PRO A 87 -3.32 -20.75 -11.57
N SER A 88 -2.74 -19.76 -12.24
CA SER A 88 -1.28 -19.58 -12.29
C SER A 88 -0.96 -18.08 -12.37
N PRO A 89 -1.01 -17.37 -11.24
CA PRO A 89 -0.70 -15.97 -11.20
C PRO A 89 0.78 -15.71 -11.05
N MET A 90 1.18 -14.61 -11.67
CA MET A 90 2.57 -14.23 -11.79
C MET A 90 2.70 -12.73 -11.59
N GLU A 91 3.56 -12.33 -10.67
CA GLU A 91 4.07 -10.97 -10.55
C GLU A 91 5.34 -10.86 -11.41
N PRO A 92 5.27 -10.19 -12.57
CA PRO A 92 6.40 -10.14 -13.49
C PRO A 92 7.59 -9.33 -12.95
N LEU A 93 7.37 -8.35 -12.07
CA LEU A 93 8.38 -7.41 -11.61
C LEU A 93 8.24 -7.11 -10.09
N PRO A 94 8.47 -8.09 -9.20
CA PRO A 94 8.36 -7.89 -7.74
C PRO A 94 9.20 -6.72 -7.23
N GLU A 95 10.40 -6.52 -7.80
CA GLU A 95 11.28 -5.40 -7.46
C GLU A 95 10.64 -4.05 -7.72
N ARG A 96 9.88 -3.89 -8.83
CA ARG A 96 9.18 -2.63 -9.12
C ARG A 96 8.12 -2.37 -8.07
N GLU A 97 7.32 -3.38 -7.74
CA GLU A 97 6.25 -3.25 -6.76
C GLU A 97 6.81 -2.83 -5.40
N ILE A 98 7.94 -3.43 -4.99
CA ILE A 98 8.67 -3.10 -3.76
C ILE A 98 9.22 -1.68 -3.77
N VAL A 99 9.90 -1.27 -4.85
CA VAL A 99 10.47 0.08 -4.95
C VAL A 99 9.37 1.12 -4.84
N ILE A 100 8.24 0.93 -5.52
CA ILE A 100 7.11 1.85 -5.43
C ILE A 100 6.48 1.83 -4.03
N ALA A 101 6.35 0.67 -3.39
CA ALA A 101 5.83 0.58 -2.02
C ALA A 101 6.70 1.37 -1.03
N ILE A 102 8.02 1.19 -1.06
CA ILE A 102 8.97 1.90 -0.19
C ILE A 102 8.90 3.42 -0.44
N LEU A 103 8.95 3.83 -1.71
CA LEU A 103 8.98 5.25 -2.08
C LEU A 103 7.62 5.95 -1.89
N SER A 104 6.55 5.19 -1.65
CA SER A 104 5.23 5.77 -1.42
C SER A 104 5.04 6.39 -0.05
N THR A 105 5.98 6.26 0.90
CA THR A 105 5.98 6.86 2.27
C THR A 105 5.07 6.21 3.33
N GLY A 106 4.01 5.51 2.92
CA GLY A 106 3.14 4.75 3.82
C GLY A 106 3.66 3.34 4.15
N PRO A 107 2.77 2.34 4.34
CA PRO A 107 3.17 0.99 4.72
C PRO A 107 3.75 0.23 3.53
N VAL A 108 4.69 -0.66 3.81
CA VAL A 108 5.19 -1.67 2.86
C VAL A 108 4.52 -3.00 3.21
N SER A 109 3.67 -3.51 2.33
CA SER A 109 2.78 -4.65 2.66
C SER A 109 2.99 -5.84 1.72
N PRO A 110 3.90 -6.79 2.06
CA PRO A 110 3.98 -8.07 1.38
C PRO A 110 2.69 -8.88 1.57
N GLY A 111 2.17 -9.44 0.48
CA GLY A 111 0.93 -10.21 0.42
C GLY A 111 1.12 -11.63 -0.15
N ASP A 112 2.35 -12.14 -0.09
CA ASP A 112 2.76 -13.47 -0.53
C ASP A 112 1.99 -14.58 0.20
N ALA A 113 1.87 -15.76 -0.42
CA ALA A 113 1.33 -16.93 0.26
C ALA A 113 2.27 -17.39 1.39
N ILE A 114 1.70 -18.12 2.34
CA ILE A 114 2.46 -18.73 3.43
C ILE A 114 3.56 -19.64 2.84
N ASN A 115 4.80 -19.44 3.28
CA ASN A 115 6.02 -20.10 2.79
C ASN A 115 6.52 -19.66 1.40
N TYR A 116 5.92 -18.65 0.77
CA TYR A 116 6.37 -18.10 -0.52
C TYR A 116 7.00 -16.72 -0.39
N THR A 117 7.01 -16.12 0.80
CA THR A 117 7.65 -14.82 1.05
C THR A 117 9.16 -14.84 0.80
N ASP A 118 9.66 -13.98 -0.09
CA ASP A 118 11.09 -13.71 -0.27
C ASP A 118 11.56 -12.69 0.77
N SER A 119 11.98 -13.20 1.93
CA SER A 119 12.51 -12.39 3.03
C SER A 119 13.74 -11.58 2.64
N LYS A 120 14.62 -12.09 1.77
CA LYS A 120 15.82 -11.36 1.34
C LYS A 120 15.45 -10.13 0.53
N ARG A 121 14.40 -10.22 -0.28
CA ARG A 121 13.89 -9.09 -1.07
C ARG A 121 13.17 -8.07 -0.19
N ILE A 122 12.31 -8.53 0.73
CA ILE A 122 11.56 -7.64 1.65
C ILE A 122 12.49 -6.90 2.62
N MET A 123 13.54 -7.56 3.12
CA MET A 123 14.48 -6.92 4.05
C MET A 123 15.30 -5.80 3.39
N LYS A 124 15.21 -5.60 2.06
CA LYS A 124 15.75 -4.39 1.40
C LYS A 124 14.89 -3.15 1.63
N CYS A 125 13.65 -3.31 2.08
CA CYS A 125 12.74 -2.21 2.39
C CYS A 125 13.05 -1.52 3.72
N CYS A 126 13.86 -2.15 4.57
CA CYS A 126 14.14 -1.67 5.92
C CYS A 126 15.62 -1.72 6.26
N ARG A 127 15.99 -0.95 7.29
CA ARG A 127 17.30 -1.00 7.93
C ARG A 127 17.43 -2.30 8.73
N GLN A 128 18.65 -2.58 9.20
CA GLN A 128 18.92 -3.74 10.07
C GLN A 128 18.11 -3.76 11.38
N ASP A 129 17.64 -2.59 11.85
CA ASP A 129 16.77 -2.44 13.03
C ASP A 129 15.27 -2.62 12.70
N GLY A 130 14.92 -2.96 11.46
CA GLY A 130 13.55 -3.17 11.01
C GLY A 130 12.80 -1.88 10.67
N LEU A 131 13.43 -0.71 10.78
CA LEU A 131 12.79 0.55 10.37
C LEU A 131 12.68 0.62 8.84
N ILE A 132 11.46 0.79 8.34
CA ILE A 132 11.17 0.96 6.92
C ILE A 132 11.87 2.23 6.41
N LEU A 133 12.55 2.11 5.26
CA LEU A 133 13.15 3.22 4.57
C LEU A 133 12.03 4.11 4.02
N LYS A 134 12.07 5.41 4.33
CA LYS A 134 11.15 6.41 3.78
C LYS A 134 11.94 7.52 3.10
N PRO A 135 11.46 8.05 1.97
CA PRO A 135 11.97 9.31 1.43
C PRO A 135 11.87 10.42 2.48
N VAL A 136 12.85 11.32 2.49
CA VAL A 136 12.83 12.57 3.27
C VAL A 136 12.05 13.65 2.54
#